data_AF-A0A0T6A1N9-F1
#
_entry.id   AF-A0A0T6A1N9-F1
#
_cell.length_a   1.000
_cell.length_b   1.000
_cell.length_c   1.000
_cell.angle_alpha   90.00
_cell.angle_beta   90.00
_cell.angle_gamma   90.00
#
_symmetry.space_group_name_H-M   'P 1'
#
loop_
_entity.id
_entity.type
_entity.pdbx_description
1 polymer ?
#
loop_
_entity_poly.entity_id
_entity_poly.type
_entity_poly.pdbx_seq_one_letter_code
_entity_poly.pdbx_strand_id
1 'polypeptide(L)'
;MERIEIQGKKVLLYRDGTPHTPNREVPLEDFLREVTAAVRRPGRGHHLLLPPGARIVKLEGVVNILCIETPPQVRVIRWSAASMGKGAEYETFRLAFPYIVSIFLFFQGRFEDMRVYYRTAPLEGPDDTLLMSNLWNVQADPEKPSACRACLRGRPEDLWERPLVQQVRMLLDFFWGTGFNTDIVGNCFERARTLDPRIASPKAWEAASEADPLFPLQVPWERLDLTIGEVIDHLVESGPQPRQAIADASDLANLMYRIAESK
;
A
#
# COMPACT_ATOMS: atom_id res chain seq x y z
N MET A 1 -2.95 36.64 9.56
CA MET A 1 -4.32 36.43 9.03
C MET A 1 -4.18 36.22 7.53
N GLU A 2 -4.66 35.10 7.01
CA GLU A 2 -4.61 34.82 5.57
C GLU A 2 -5.86 35.36 4.87
N ARG A 3 -5.66 35.99 3.72
CA ARG A 3 -6.73 36.44 2.83
C ARG A 3 -6.45 35.91 1.43
N ILE A 4 -7.48 35.33 0.82
CA ILE A 4 -7.42 34.83 -0.56
C ILE A 4 -8.41 35.62 -1.39
N GLU A 5 -7.94 36.12 -2.53
CA GLU A 5 -8.76 36.88 -3.47
C GLU A 5 -8.69 36.23 -4.86
N ILE A 6 -9.84 36.13 -5.53
CA ILE A 6 -9.91 35.70 -6.93
C ILE A 6 -10.08 36.94 -7.79
N GLN A 7 -9.11 37.19 -8.67
CA GLN A 7 -9.10 38.34 -9.58
C GLN A 7 -8.98 37.86 -11.03
N GLY A 8 -10.12 37.77 -11.72
CA GLY A 8 -10.18 37.28 -13.09
C GLY A 8 -9.69 35.82 -13.20
N LYS A 9 -8.54 35.61 -13.87
CA LYS A 9 -7.92 34.28 -14.07
C LYS A 9 -6.85 33.94 -13.03
N LYS A 10 -6.73 34.72 -11.96
CA LYS A 10 -5.67 34.60 -10.95
C LYS A 10 -6.25 34.46 -9.55
N VAL A 11 -5.51 33.77 -8.68
CA VAL A 11 -5.81 33.66 -7.25
C VAL A 11 -4.63 34.23 -6.48
N LEU A 12 -4.92 35.17 -5.59
CA LEU A 12 -3.95 35.96 -4.83
C LEU A 12 -4.01 35.58 -3.36
N LEU A 13 -2.85 35.29 -2.77
CA LEU A 13 -2.70 35.00 -1.34
C LEU A 13 -2.03 36.19 -0.65
N TYR A 14 -2.62 36.65 0.44
CA TYR A 14 -2.04 37.66 1.33
C TYR A 14 -1.82 37.05 2.73
N ARG A 15 -0.61 37.17 3.26
CA ARG A 15 -0.16 36.80 4.61
C ARG A 15 0.42 38.02 5.31
N ASP A 16 0.25 38.05 6.63
CA ASP A 16 0.96 38.96 7.53
C ASP A 16 0.84 40.46 7.21
N GLY A 17 -0.38 40.91 6.92
CA GLY A 17 -0.71 42.34 6.97
C GLY A 17 -0.14 43.19 5.83
N THR A 18 0.38 42.60 4.75
CA THR A 18 0.69 43.30 3.50
C THR A 18 -0.59 43.48 2.68
N PRO A 19 -1.30 44.63 2.75
CA PRO A 19 -2.67 44.72 2.23
C PRO A 19 -2.73 44.84 0.71
N HIS A 20 -1.58 45.16 0.08
CA HIS A 20 -1.50 45.62 -1.30
C HIS A 20 -0.62 44.76 -2.19
N THR A 21 0.25 43.91 -1.62
CA THR A 21 1.12 43.02 -2.39
C THR A 21 0.81 41.57 -2.01
N PRO A 22 0.37 40.73 -2.97
CA PRO A 22 0.15 39.33 -2.70
C PRO A 22 1.49 38.63 -2.44
N ASN A 23 1.51 37.74 -1.45
CA ASN A 23 2.65 36.87 -1.16
C ASN A 23 2.79 35.76 -2.20
N ARG A 24 1.69 35.40 -2.88
CA ARG A 24 1.68 34.41 -3.95
C ARG A 24 0.54 34.65 -4.92
N GLU A 25 0.80 34.37 -6.19
CA GLU A 25 -0.17 34.41 -7.28
C GLU A 25 -0.12 33.10 -8.07
N VAL A 26 -1.29 32.49 -8.30
CA VAL A 26 -1.41 31.25 -9.08
C VAL A 26 -2.58 31.33 -10.08
N PRO A 27 -2.57 30.55 -11.18
CA PRO A 27 -3.69 30.51 -12.10
C PRO A 27 -4.96 29.95 -11.45
N LEU A 28 -6.11 30.58 -11.72
CA LEU A 28 -7.41 30.15 -11.17
C LEU A 28 -7.80 28.74 -11.58
N GLU A 29 -7.53 28.36 -12.82
CA GLU A 29 -7.81 27.02 -13.32
C GLU A 29 -7.05 25.95 -12.53
N ASP A 30 -5.76 26.19 -12.27
CA ASP A 30 -4.91 25.27 -11.52
C ASP A 30 -5.33 25.19 -10.05
N PHE A 31 -5.69 26.34 -9.46
CA PHE A 31 -6.24 26.39 -8.11
C PHE A 31 -7.55 25.64 -7.96
N LEU A 32 -8.53 25.88 -8.85
CA LEU A 32 -9.82 25.18 -8.82
C LEU A 32 -9.67 23.68 -9.06
N ARG A 33 -8.72 23.26 -9.90
CA ARG A 33 -8.39 21.85 -10.10
C ARG A 33 -7.91 21.20 -8.81
N GLU A 34 -6.99 21.85 -8.10
CA GLU A 34 -6.49 21.35 -6.81
C GLU A 34 -7.54 21.37 -5.69
N VAL A 35 -8.36 22.42 -5.59
CA VAL A 35 -9.48 22.50 -4.64
C VAL A 35 -10.50 21.39 -4.93
N THR A 36 -10.87 21.20 -6.19
CA THR A 36 -11.80 20.14 -6.59
C THR A 36 -11.21 18.76 -6.31
N ALA A 37 -9.91 18.56 -6.54
CA ALA A 37 -9.23 17.32 -6.19
C ALA A 37 -9.18 17.08 -4.67
N ALA A 38 -9.09 18.14 -3.86
CA ALA A 38 -9.15 18.06 -2.41
C ALA A 38 -10.56 17.79 -1.87
N VAL A 39 -11.61 18.24 -2.58
CA VAL A 39 -13.02 18.12 -2.16
C VAL A 39 -13.70 16.86 -2.71
N ARG A 40 -13.21 16.29 -3.82
CA ARG A 40 -13.79 15.07 -4.41
C ARG A 40 -13.63 13.88 -3.46
N ARG A 41 -14.77 13.42 -2.92
CA ARG A 41 -14.89 12.10 -2.30
C ARG A 41 -14.91 11.04 -3.43
N PRO A 42 -13.94 10.12 -3.51
CA PRO A 42 -14.00 9.01 -4.44
C PRO A 42 -15.27 8.18 -4.17
N GLY A 43 -15.96 7.77 -5.23
CA GLY A 43 -17.02 6.75 -5.18
C GLY A 43 -18.48 7.21 -5.11
N ARG A 44 -18.82 8.50 -4.93
CA ARG A 44 -20.24 8.92 -4.93
C ARG A 44 -20.78 9.01 -6.36
N GLY A 45 -21.74 8.16 -6.72
CA GLY A 45 -22.41 8.18 -8.03
C GLY A 45 -21.66 7.45 -9.16
N HIS A 46 -20.64 6.65 -8.84
CA HIS A 46 -19.86 5.89 -9.81
C HIS A 46 -19.86 4.39 -9.46
N HIS A 47 -19.81 3.53 -10.47
CA HIS A 47 -19.57 2.10 -10.28
C HIS A 47 -18.09 1.85 -9.97
N LEU A 48 -17.82 1.11 -8.90
CA LEU A 48 -16.49 0.64 -8.56
C LEU A 48 -16.33 -0.80 -9.03
N LEU A 49 -15.43 -1.01 -10.00
CA LEU A 49 -14.98 -2.35 -10.33
C LEU A 49 -13.87 -2.74 -9.35
N LEU A 50 -14.16 -3.71 -8.50
CA LEU A 50 -13.20 -4.24 -7.54
C LEU A 50 -12.46 -5.44 -8.15
N PRO A 51 -11.15 -5.58 -7.87
CA PRO A 51 -10.40 -6.77 -8.27
C PRO A 51 -10.93 -8.02 -7.54
N PRO A 52 -10.74 -9.21 -8.13
CA PRO A 52 -11.06 -10.47 -7.46
C PRO A 52 -10.41 -10.58 -6.09
N GLY A 53 -11.14 -11.14 -5.11
CA GLY A 53 -10.66 -11.28 -3.74
C GLY A 53 -10.75 -10.02 -2.89
N ALA A 54 -11.27 -8.89 -3.42
CA ALA A 54 -11.54 -7.71 -2.60
C ALA A 54 -12.53 -8.04 -1.47
N ARG A 55 -12.09 -7.88 -0.21
CA ARG A 55 -12.91 -8.14 0.99
C ARG A 55 -13.29 -6.86 1.72
N ILE A 56 -12.37 -5.89 1.79
CA ILE A 56 -12.59 -4.61 2.48
C ILE A 56 -12.15 -3.47 1.56
N VAL A 57 -12.97 -2.42 1.48
CA VAL A 57 -12.67 -1.16 0.78
C VAL A 57 -12.92 -0.01 1.75
N LYS A 58 -11.90 0.82 2.01
CA LYS A 58 -12.04 2.05 2.78
C LYS A 58 -11.76 3.24 1.85
N LEU A 59 -12.70 4.16 1.76
CA LEU A 59 -12.59 5.38 0.97
C LEU A 59 -12.63 6.56 1.93
N GLU A 60 -11.52 7.27 2.09
CA GLU A 60 -11.38 8.36 3.07
C GLU A 60 -10.71 9.58 2.41
N GLY A 61 -11.54 10.50 1.93
CA GLY A 61 -11.05 11.66 1.18
C GLY A 61 -10.25 11.21 -0.04
N VAL A 62 -9.00 11.65 -0.17
CA VAL A 62 -8.13 11.24 -1.28
C VAL A 62 -7.44 9.89 -1.08
N VAL A 63 -7.63 9.26 0.08
CA VAL A 63 -7.04 7.96 0.42
C VAL A 63 -8.02 6.84 0.07
N ASN A 64 -7.54 5.83 -0.66
CA ASN A 64 -8.28 4.60 -0.89
C ASN A 64 -7.45 3.44 -0.35
N ILE A 65 -8.06 2.60 0.47
CA ILE A 65 -7.46 1.36 0.94
C ILE A 65 -8.27 0.19 0.43
N LEU A 66 -7.57 -0.81 -0.08
CA LEU A 66 -8.15 -2.02 -0.61
C LEU A 66 -7.48 -3.25 0.02
N CYS A 67 -8.28 -4.11 0.62
CA CYS A 67 -7.84 -5.38 1.17
C CYS A 67 -8.26 -6.52 0.23
N ILE A 68 -7.26 -7.22 -0.33
CA ILE A 68 -7.43 -8.38 -1.18
C ILE A 68 -7.06 -9.62 -0.39
N GLU A 69 -8.01 -10.54 -0.26
CA GLU A 69 -7.75 -11.88 0.23
C GLU A 69 -7.54 -12.82 -0.95
N THR A 70 -6.49 -13.64 -0.87
CA THR A 70 -6.34 -14.80 -1.74
C THR A 70 -6.42 -16.08 -0.92
N PRO A 71 -7.26 -17.06 -1.32
CA PRO A 71 -7.39 -18.32 -0.59
C PRO A 71 -6.10 -19.15 -0.61
N PRO A 72 -6.00 -20.18 0.26
CA PRO A 72 -4.86 -21.09 0.30
C PRO A 72 -4.59 -21.69 -1.08
N GLN A 73 -3.34 -21.64 -1.49
CA GLN A 73 -2.91 -22.11 -2.81
C GLN A 73 -1.41 -22.36 -2.85
N VAL A 74 -0.99 -23.12 -3.85
CA VAL A 74 0.42 -23.26 -4.22
C VAL A 74 0.80 -22.20 -5.24
N ARG A 75 1.87 -21.44 -4.97
CA ARG A 75 2.44 -20.48 -5.91
C ARG A 75 3.84 -20.90 -6.32
N VAL A 76 4.19 -20.54 -7.55
CA VAL A 76 5.56 -20.65 -8.05
C VAL A 76 6.31 -19.38 -7.65
N ILE A 77 7.42 -19.54 -6.93
CA ILE A 77 8.27 -18.46 -6.46
C ILE A 77 9.67 -18.64 -7.03
N ARG A 78 10.28 -17.55 -7.50
CA ARG A 78 11.70 -17.52 -7.85
C ARG A 78 12.49 -17.03 -6.65
N TRP A 79 13.48 -17.77 -6.20
CA TRP A 79 14.27 -17.42 -5.02
C TRP A 79 15.77 -17.54 -5.27
N SER A 80 16.55 -16.63 -4.67
CA SER A 80 18.01 -16.71 -4.62
C SER A 80 18.53 -16.47 -3.20
N ALA A 81 19.53 -17.26 -2.79
CA ALA A 81 20.27 -17.02 -1.55
C ALA A 81 21.14 -15.76 -1.61
N ALA A 82 21.46 -15.27 -2.82
CA ALA A 82 22.30 -14.11 -3.03
C ALA A 82 21.50 -12.81 -3.12
N SER A 83 22.18 -11.69 -2.85
CA SER A 83 21.65 -10.34 -3.08
C SER A 83 21.61 -10.00 -4.57
N MET A 84 20.74 -9.05 -4.95
CA MET A 84 20.63 -8.59 -6.33
C MET A 84 21.96 -8.02 -6.83
N GLY A 85 22.33 -8.38 -8.08
CA GLY A 85 23.54 -7.90 -8.73
C GLY A 85 24.83 -8.65 -8.37
N LYS A 86 24.80 -9.61 -7.42
CA LYS A 86 25.96 -10.44 -7.05
C LYS A 86 25.93 -11.85 -7.69
N GLY A 87 25.52 -11.94 -8.95
CA GLY A 87 25.44 -13.23 -9.65
C GLY A 87 24.33 -14.14 -9.11
N ALA A 88 23.19 -13.56 -8.69
CA ALA A 88 22.06 -14.29 -8.15
C ALA A 88 21.46 -15.24 -9.20
N GLU A 89 21.78 -16.52 -9.11
CA GLU A 89 21.01 -17.58 -9.76
C GLU A 89 19.69 -17.76 -9.00
N TYR A 90 18.59 -17.74 -9.74
CA TYR A 90 17.26 -17.92 -9.18
C TYR A 90 16.80 -19.36 -9.41
N GLU A 91 16.55 -20.06 -8.32
CA GLU A 91 15.84 -21.34 -8.33
C GLU A 91 14.33 -21.09 -8.28
N THR A 92 13.55 -22.05 -8.75
CA THR A 92 12.08 -21.97 -8.74
C THR A 92 11.53 -22.98 -7.76
N PHE A 93 10.62 -22.55 -6.89
CA PHE A 93 9.98 -23.39 -5.88
C PHE A 93 8.45 -23.31 -5.98
N ARG A 94 7.77 -24.42 -5.72
CA ARG A 94 6.30 -24.51 -5.63
C ARG A 94 5.88 -24.55 -4.16
N LEU A 95 5.47 -23.40 -3.63
CA LEU A 95 5.24 -23.20 -2.21
C LEU A 95 3.75 -23.01 -1.91
N ALA A 96 3.23 -23.78 -0.95
CA ALA A 96 1.88 -23.64 -0.43
C ALA A 96 1.81 -22.45 0.53
N PHE A 97 0.74 -21.67 0.44
CA PHE A 97 0.47 -20.52 1.29
C PHE A 97 -0.89 -20.67 1.99
N PRO A 98 -1.06 -20.07 3.18
CA PRO A 98 -2.36 -19.98 3.83
C PRO A 98 -3.21 -18.89 3.14
N TYR A 99 -4.24 -18.35 3.78
CA TYR A 99 -4.90 -17.17 3.24
C TYR A 99 -3.90 -16.01 3.22
N ILE A 100 -3.72 -15.39 2.06
CA ILE A 100 -2.84 -14.23 1.88
C ILE A 100 -3.71 -12.98 1.87
N VAL A 101 -3.44 -12.06 2.79
CA VAL A 101 -4.13 -10.78 2.90
C VAL A 101 -3.19 -9.68 2.42
N SER A 102 -3.50 -9.09 1.26
CA SER A 102 -2.75 -7.98 0.67
C SER A 102 -3.52 -6.67 0.86
N ILE A 103 -2.94 -5.72 1.59
CA ILE A 103 -3.55 -4.41 1.82
C ILE A 103 -2.81 -3.37 0.97
N PHE A 104 -3.55 -2.67 0.13
CA PHE A 104 -3.03 -1.64 -0.75
C PHE A 104 -3.50 -0.26 -0.28
N LEU A 105 -2.55 0.66 -0.14
CA LEU A 105 -2.80 2.08 0.10
C LEU A 105 -2.63 2.84 -1.21
N PHE A 106 -3.64 3.64 -1.56
CA PHE A 106 -3.60 4.58 -2.67
C PHE A 106 -3.88 5.98 -2.17
N PHE A 107 -3.11 6.96 -2.65
CA PHE A 107 -3.31 8.38 -2.40
C PHE A 107 -3.58 9.08 -3.74
N GLN A 108 -4.71 9.79 -3.86
CA GLN A 108 -5.11 10.45 -5.11
C GLN A 108 -5.11 9.49 -6.33
N GLY A 109 -5.50 8.23 -6.10
CA GLY A 109 -5.51 7.18 -7.14
C GLY A 109 -4.14 6.61 -7.50
N ARG A 110 -3.09 7.01 -6.78
CA ARG A 110 -1.71 6.56 -6.95
C ARG A 110 -1.35 5.55 -5.86
N PHE A 111 -0.82 4.40 -6.24
CA PHE A 111 -0.22 3.42 -5.33
C PHE A 111 0.88 4.01 -4.42
N GLU A 112 0.69 3.93 -3.11
CA GLU A 112 1.69 4.36 -2.13
C GLU A 112 2.39 3.18 -1.48
N ASP A 113 1.61 2.18 -1.07
CA ASP A 113 2.11 1.12 -0.21
C ASP A 113 1.34 -0.19 -0.35
N MET A 114 2.03 -1.30 -0.15
CA MET A 114 1.46 -2.66 -0.14
C MET A 114 1.95 -3.41 1.09
N ARG A 115 1.01 -4.01 1.82
CA ARG A 115 1.27 -4.87 2.97
C ARG A 115 0.81 -6.29 2.70
N VAL A 116 1.55 -7.27 3.21
CA VAL A 116 1.23 -8.69 3.00
C VAL A 116 1.23 -9.43 4.33
N TYR A 117 0.07 -9.96 4.68
CA TYR A 117 -0.18 -10.70 5.91
C TYR A 117 -0.77 -12.08 5.60
N TYR A 118 -0.86 -12.92 6.61
CA TYR A 118 -1.51 -14.21 6.54
C TYR A 118 -2.73 -14.32 7.46
N ARG A 119 -3.57 -15.30 7.16
CA ARG A 119 -4.55 -15.89 8.07
C ARG A 119 -4.70 -17.38 7.82
N THR A 120 -5.15 -18.11 8.84
CA THR A 120 -5.49 -19.54 8.75
C THR A 120 -6.99 -19.79 8.51
N ALA A 121 -7.78 -18.74 8.37
CA ALA A 121 -9.21 -18.78 8.05
C ALA A 121 -9.60 -17.58 7.16
N PRO A 122 -10.71 -17.66 6.41
CA PRO A 122 -11.22 -16.55 5.62
C PRO A 122 -11.49 -15.29 6.45
N LEU A 123 -11.36 -14.11 5.83
CA LEU A 123 -11.87 -12.85 6.35
C LEU A 123 -13.38 -12.93 6.58
N GLU A 124 -13.84 -12.46 7.73
CA GLU A 124 -15.23 -12.24 8.10
C GLU A 124 -15.49 -10.74 8.29
N GLY A 125 -14.50 -9.98 8.77
CA GLY A 125 -14.66 -8.54 9.01
C GLY A 125 -13.37 -7.80 9.34
N PRO A 126 -13.47 -6.50 9.67
CA PRO A 126 -12.32 -5.66 10.02
C PRO A 126 -11.68 -6.03 11.37
N ASP A 127 -12.45 -6.64 12.29
CA ASP A 127 -11.99 -7.03 13.63
C ASP A 127 -11.14 -8.31 13.64
N ASP A 128 -10.96 -8.92 12.46
CA ASP A 128 -10.14 -10.10 12.31
C ASP A 128 -8.65 -9.80 12.54
N THR A 129 -8.00 -10.63 13.36
CA THR A 129 -6.56 -10.50 13.62
C THR A 129 -5.71 -11.08 12.49
N LEU A 130 -4.58 -10.43 12.24
CA LEU A 130 -3.62 -10.84 11.21
C LEU A 130 -2.42 -11.61 11.77
N LEU A 131 -1.80 -12.39 10.90
CA LEU A 131 -0.55 -13.09 11.13
C LEU A 131 0.54 -12.48 10.25
N MET A 132 1.77 -12.47 10.75
CA MET A 132 2.94 -12.06 9.99
C MET A 132 3.13 -12.98 8.78
N SER A 133 3.53 -12.41 7.64
CA SER A 133 3.98 -13.23 6.51
C SER A 133 5.35 -13.86 6.81
N ASN A 134 5.79 -14.77 5.94
CA ASN A 134 7.16 -15.34 5.94
C ASN A 134 7.91 -15.06 4.63
N LEU A 135 7.57 -13.99 3.92
CA LEU A 135 8.11 -13.72 2.60
C LEU A 135 9.42 -12.92 2.65
N TRP A 136 10.40 -13.30 1.83
CA TRP A 136 11.69 -12.59 1.76
C TRP A 136 11.57 -11.14 1.30
N ASN A 137 10.65 -10.86 0.35
CA ASN A 137 10.42 -9.52 -0.16
C ASN A 137 9.47 -8.70 0.74
N VAL A 138 9.34 -9.07 2.02
CA VAL A 138 8.50 -8.40 2.99
C VAL A 138 9.31 -8.04 4.24
N GLN A 139 9.29 -6.77 4.63
CA GLN A 139 9.97 -6.27 5.82
C GLN A 139 9.24 -6.67 7.10
N ALA A 140 9.98 -7.15 8.10
CA ALA A 140 9.44 -7.55 9.39
C ALA A 140 9.92 -6.61 10.50
N ASP A 141 9.18 -5.53 10.69
CA ASP A 141 9.37 -4.63 11.84
C ASP A 141 8.07 -4.57 12.65
N PRO A 142 7.94 -5.39 13.72
CA PRO A 142 6.70 -5.49 14.49
C PRO A 142 6.44 -4.24 15.36
N GLU A 143 7.46 -3.43 15.63
CA GLU A 143 7.33 -2.21 16.44
C GLU A 143 6.86 -1.01 15.62
N LYS A 144 6.78 -1.15 14.29
CA LYS A 144 6.37 -0.08 13.40
C LYS A 144 4.99 -0.35 12.79
N PRO A 145 4.19 0.72 12.57
CA PRO A 145 3.07 0.69 11.63
C PRO A 145 3.45 0.14 10.26
N SER A 146 4.75 0.19 9.94
CA SER A 146 5.34 -0.36 8.75
C SER A 146 5.65 -1.87 8.77
N ALA A 147 5.09 -2.66 9.68
CA ALA A 147 5.19 -4.11 9.64
C ALA A 147 4.69 -4.70 8.30
N CYS A 148 5.28 -5.82 7.89
CA CYS A 148 4.88 -6.58 6.71
C CYS A 148 4.83 -5.76 5.40
N ARG A 149 5.73 -4.80 5.23
CA ARG A 149 5.81 -3.99 3.99
C ARG A 149 6.36 -4.80 2.83
N ALA A 150 5.61 -4.91 1.73
CA ALA A 150 6.11 -5.52 0.51
C ALA A 150 7.10 -4.59 -0.19
N CYS A 151 8.26 -5.12 -0.57
CA CYS A 151 9.23 -4.42 -1.40
C CYS A 151 8.85 -4.57 -2.88
N LEU A 152 8.52 -3.45 -3.50
CA LEU A 152 8.21 -3.37 -4.93
C LEU A 152 9.20 -2.44 -5.62
N ARG A 153 10.50 -2.66 -5.39
CA ARG A 153 11.57 -1.85 -5.98
C ARG A 153 11.48 -1.95 -7.51
N GLY A 154 11.38 -0.80 -8.17
CA GLY A 154 11.24 -0.72 -9.63
C GLY A 154 9.83 -0.97 -10.16
N ARG A 155 8.78 -0.66 -9.36
CA ARG A 155 7.33 -0.65 -9.67
C ARG A 155 6.97 -0.72 -11.18
N PRO A 156 5.90 -1.43 -11.57
CA PRO A 156 5.48 -1.53 -12.97
C PRO A 156 5.43 -0.16 -13.68
N GLU A 157 5.91 -0.11 -14.92
CA GLU A 157 5.74 1.04 -15.80
C GLU A 157 4.26 1.34 -16.02
N ASP A 158 3.93 2.62 -16.24
CA ASP A 158 2.58 3.14 -16.48
C ASP A 158 1.53 2.84 -15.41
N LEU A 159 1.91 2.35 -14.22
CA LEU A 159 0.96 1.96 -13.16
C LEU A 159 -0.12 3.03 -12.92
N TRP A 160 0.30 4.30 -12.83
CA TRP A 160 -0.55 5.44 -12.47
C TRP A 160 -1.56 5.83 -13.56
N GLU A 161 -1.34 5.39 -14.79
CA GLU A 161 -2.23 5.66 -15.92
C GLU A 161 -3.36 4.63 -16.02
N ARG A 162 -3.27 3.56 -15.24
CA ARG A 162 -4.22 2.45 -15.26
C ARG A 162 -5.35 2.65 -14.23
N PRO A 163 -6.55 2.14 -14.51
CA PRO A 163 -7.62 2.07 -13.51
C PRO A 163 -7.20 1.25 -12.29
N LEU A 164 -7.78 1.55 -11.12
CA LEU A 164 -7.46 0.92 -9.82
C LEU A 164 -7.38 -0.62 -9.89
N VAL A 165 -8.36 -1.27 -10.52
CA VAL A 165 -8.40 -2.73 -10.66
C VAL A 165 -7.19 -3.29 -11.43
N GLN A 166 -6.73 -2.57 -12.45
CA GLN A 166 -5.55 -2.94 -13.23
C GLN A 166 -4.27 -2.66 -12.44
N GLN A 167 -4.22 -1.55 -11.70
CA GLN A 167 -3.09 -1.26 -10.80
C GLN A 167 -2.88 -2.39 -9.79
N VAL A 168 -3.93 -2.80 -9.09
CA VAL A 168 -3.86 -3.87 -8.08
C VAL A 168 -3.39 -5.18 -8.70
N ARG A 169 -3.94 -5.54 -9.87
CA ARG A 169 -3.50 -6.75 -10.60
C ARG A 169 -2.03 -6.66 -10.98
N MET A 170 -1.58 -5.55 -11.57
CA MET A 170 -0.19 -5.35 -11.96
C MET A 170 0.76 -5.40 -10.76
N LEU A 171 0.35 -4.84 -9.61
CA LEU A 171 1.14 -4.87 -8.38
C LEU A 171 1.25 -6.29 -7.81
N LEU A 172 0.16 -7.07 -7.81
CA LEU A 172 0.17 -8.48 -7.41
C LEU A 172 1.04 -9.31 -8.35
N ASP A 173 0.84 -9.18 -9.67
CA ASP A 173 1.61 -9.89 -10.69
C ASP A 173 3.10 -9.55 -10.59
N PHE A 174 3.43 -8.27 -10.36
CA PHE A 174 4.80 -7.82 -10.14
C PHE A 174 5.38 -8.39 -8.85
N PHE A 175 4.70 -8.26 -7.72
CA PHE A 175 5.16 -8.78 -6.43
C PHE A 175 5.53 -10.26 -6.52
N TRP A 176 4.62 -11.07 -7.06
CA TRP A 176 4.84 -12.51 -7.20
C TRP A 176 5.80 -12.90 -8.33
N GLY A 177 5.89 -12.07 -9.38
CA GLY A 177 6.80 -12.28 -10.51
C GLY A 177 8.24 -11.85 -10.24
N THR A 178 8.48 -10.99 -9.25
CA THR A 178 9.84 -10.61 -8.84
C THR A 178 10.59 -11.80 -8.26
N GLY A 179 11.91 -11.77 -8.42
CA GLY A 179 12.80 -12.66 -7.70
C GLY A 179 12.82 -12.31 -6.22
N PHE A 180 12.57 -13.29 -5.36
CA PHE A 180 12.72 -13.20 -3.92
C PHE A 180 14.18 -13.44 -3.55
N ASN A 181 14.73 -12.62 -2.67
CA ASN A 181 16.15 -12.70 -2.32
C ASN A 181 16.44 -12.17 -0.91
N THR A 182 17.72 -12.09 -0.54
CA THR A 182 18.16 -11.67 0.79
C THR A 182 18.45 -10.17 0.92
N ASP A 183 18.04 -9.33 -0.04
CA ASP A 183 18.33 -7.88 -0.03
C ASP A 183 17.63 -7.15 1.12
N ILE A 184 16.52 -7.68 1.61
CA ILE A 184 15.79 -7.09 2.74
C ILE A 184 16.37 -7.61 4.05
N VAL A 185 17.14 -6.75 4.70
CA VAL A 185 17.58 -6.96 6.09
C VAL A 185 16.37 -7.01 7.01
N GLY A 186 16.30 -8.02 7.89
CA GLY A 186 15.16 -8.20 8.78
C GLY A 186 13.86 -8.55 8.04
N ASN A 187 13.96 -9.34 6.97
CA ASN A 187 12.77 -9.82 6.28
C ASN A 187 11.96 -10.82 7.14
N CYS A 188 10.71 -11.01 6.74
CA CYS A 188 9.76 -11.92 7.38
C CYS A 188 10.21 -13.39 7.40
N PHE A 189 10.98 -13.86 6.41
CA PHE A 189 11.40 -15.27 6.36
C PHE A 189 12.38 -15.62 7.50
N GLU A 190 13.36 -14.76 7.79
CA GLU A 190 14.36 -15.02 8.84
C GLU A 190 13.72 -15.23 10.22
N ARG A 191 12.62 -14.52 10.51
CA ARG A 191 11.85 -14.70 11.74
C ARG A 191 11.04 -15.99 11.72
N ALA A 192 10.38 -16.26 10.59
CA ALA A 192 9.42 -17.35 10.49
C ALA A 192 10.04 -18.75 10.35
N ARG A 193 11.27 -18.85 9.82
CA ARG A 193 11.90 -20.16 9.50
C ARG A 193 12.17 -21.05 10.71
N THR A 194 12.10 -20.50 11.93
CA THR A 194 12.25 -21.25 13.18
C THR A 194 10.92 -21.74 13.77
N LEU A 195 9.78 -21.27 13.25
CA LEU A 195 8.45 -21.57 13.79
C LEU A 195 8.00 -23.00 13.50
N ASP A 196 8.40 -23.55 12.35
CA ASP A 196 8.04 -24.90 11.93
C ASP A 196 9.13 -25.49 11.01
N PRO A 197 9.58 -26.73 11.23
CA PRO A 197 10.63 -27.36 10.41
C PRO A 197 10.25 -27.45 8.92
N ARG A 198 8.96 -27.51 8.60
CA ARG A 198 8.45 -27.56 7.22
C ARG A 198 8.74 -26.27 6.46
N ILE A 199 8.92 -25.13 7.11
CA ILE A 199 9.21 -23.84 6.45
C ILE A 199 10.64 -23.35 6.71
N ALA A 200 11.52 -24.20 7.27
CA ALA A 200 12.87 -23.81 7.66
C ALA A 200 13.78 -23.41 6.48
N SER A 201 13.44 -23.87 5.27
CA SER A 201 14.11 -23.54 4.02
C SER A 201 13.15 -23.65 2.83
N PRO A 202 13.44 -23.03 1.67
CA PRO A 202 12.63 -23.20 0.46
C PRO A 202 12.40 -24.66 0.06
N LYS A 203 13.43 -25.51 0.18
CA LYS A 203 13.36 -26.94 -0.14
C LYS A 203 12.45 -27.72 0.81
N ALA A 204 12.57 -27.46 2.12
CA ALA A 204 11.69 -28.08 3.11
C ALA A 204 10.23 -27.66 2.87
N TRP A 205 10.02 -26.38 2.53
CA TRP A 205 8.69 -25.85 2.27
C TRP A 205 8.10 -26.44 1.00
N GLU A 206 8.84 -26.54 -0.09
CA GLU A 206 8.37 -27.20 -1.30
C GLU A 206 7.98 -28.67 -1.05
N ALA A 207 8.84 -29.43 -0.36
CA ALA A 207 8.54 -30.82 -0.02
C ALA A 207 7.26 -30.96 0.84
N ALA A 208 7.08 -30.07 1.82
CA ALA A 208 5.85 -30.04 2.62
C ALA A 208 4.62 -29.60 1.82
N SER A 209 4.80 -28.68 0.88
CA SER A 209 3.73 -28.18 -0.02
C SER A 209 3.24 -29.25 -0.98
N GLU A 210 4.16 -30.11 -1.45
CA GLU A 210 3.83 -31.27 -2.29
C GLU A 210 3.08 -32.34 -1.49
N ALA A 211 3.48 -32.58 -0.24
CA ALA A 211 2.84 -33.56 0.62
C ALA A 211 1.43 -33.14 1.09
N ASP A 212 1.25 -31.87 1.47
CA ASP A 212 -0.03 -31.32 1.92
C ASP A 212 -0.15 -29.83 1.52
N PRO A 213 -0.84 -29.50 0.42
CA PRO A 213 -1.01 -28.11 -0.01
C PRO A 213 -1.74 -27.19 0.99
N LEU A 214 -2.36 -27.74 2.04
CA LEU A 214 -3.05 -27.00 3.10
C LEU A 214 -2.27 -26.97 4.43
N PHE A 215 -1.09 -27.60 4.50
CA PHE A 215 -0.23 -27.57 5.69
C PHE A 215 0.04 -26.15 6.24
N PRO A 216 0.12 -25.08 5.42
CA PRO A 216 0.33 -23.72 5.93
C PRO A 216 -0.78 -23.24 6.87
N LEU A 217 -1.98 -23.84 6.84
CA LEU A 217 -3.06 -23.54 7.78
C LEU A 217 -2.78 -24.07 9.20
N GLN A 218 -1.84 -25.00 9.34
CA GLN A 218 -1.46 -25.64 10.60
C GLN A 218 -0.18 -25.03 11.20
N VAL A 219 0.55 -24.21 10.45
CA VAL A 219 1.78 -23.57 10.92
C VAL A 219 1.42 -22.52 11.98
N PRO A 220 2.11 -22.49 13.13
CA PRO A 220 1.89 -21.49 14.17
C PRO A 220 2.54 -20.15 13.78
N TRP A 221 2.00 -19.49 12.75
CA TRP A 221 2.50 -18.20 12.28
C TRP A 221 2.52 -17.17 13.41
N GLU A 222 3.54 -16.32 13.41
CA GLU A 222 3.66 -15.23 14.37
C GLU A 222 2.44 -14.30 14.28
N ARG A 223 1.82 -14.02 15.41
CA ARG A 223 0.67 -13.10 15.48
C ARG A 223 1.17 -11.67 15.31
N LEU A 224 0.41 -10.86 14.55
CA LEU A 224 0.65 -9.42 14.49
C LEU A 224 0.08 -8.69 15.72
N ASP A 225 -0.91 -9.31 16.37
CA ASP A 225 -1.69 -8.72 17.49
C ASP A 225 -2.36 -7.37 17.15
N LEU A 226 -2.63 -7.17 15.86
CA LEU A 226 -3.49 -6.12 15.33
C LEU A 226 -4.60 -6.73 14.49
N THR A 227 -5.76 -6.10 14.53
CA THR A 227 -6.87 -6.33 13.61
C THR A 227 -6.59 -5.69 12.25
N ILE A 228 -7.34 -6.11 11.23
CA ILE A 228 -7.26 -5.49 9.91
C ILE A 228 -7.67 -4.02 9.98
N GLY A 229 -8.70 -3.69 10.76
CA GLY A 229 -9.15 -2.32 10.99
C GLY A 229 -8.03 -1.43 11.52
N GLU A 230 -7.36 -1.88 12.60
CA GLU A 230 -6.25 -1.13 13.20
C GLU A 230 -5.07 -0.95 12.24
N VAL A 231 -4.72 -1.99 11.48
CA VAL A 231 -3.67 -1.89 10.45
C VAL A 231 -4.05 -0.86 9.37
N ILE A 232 -5.29 -0.90 8.91
CA ILE A 232 -5.81 0.06 7.93
C ILE A 232 -5.75 1.48 8.50
N ASP A 233 -6.17 1.68 9.75
CA ASP A 233 -6.16 2.99 10.40
C ASP A 233 -4.73 3.53 10.57
N HIS A 234 -3.80 2.70 11.02
CA HIS A 234 -2.39 3.05 11.09
C HIS A 234 -1.79 3.41 9.73
N LEU A 235 -2.19 2.75 8.64
CA LEU A 235 -1.75 3.12 7.29
C LEU A 235 -2.30 4.47 6.83
N VAL A 236 -3.51 4.84 7.24
CA VAL A 236 -4.07 6.18 6.98
C VAL A 236 -3.31 7.23 7.78
N GLU A 237 -3.05 6.99 9.07
CA GLU A 237 -2.37 7.92 9.98
C GLU A 237 -0.90 8.16 9.59
N SER A 238 -0.20 7.10 9.19
CA SER A 238 1.22 7.15 8.83
C SER A 238 1.48 7.40 7.33
N GLY A 239 0.46 7.26 6.49
CA GLY A 239 0.52 7.52 5.06
C GLY A 239 0.70 9.00 4.71
N PRO A 240 0.70 9.34 3.41
CA PRO A 240 0.61 10.74 2.99
C PRO A 240 -0.66 11.33 3.61
N GLN A 241 -0.45 12.22 4.59
CA GLN A 241 -1.52 12.78 5.42
C GLN A 241 -2.71 13.14 4.52
N PRO A 242 -3.90 12.52 4.71
CA PRO A 242 -5.08 12.92 3.98
C PRO A 242 -5.17 14.43 4.16
N ARG A 243 -5.12 15.19 3.06
CA ARG A 243 -5.24 16.65 3.12
C ARG A 243 -6.47 16.90 4.00
N GLN A 244 -6.28 17.57 5.14
CA GLN A 244 -7.41 17.98 5.97
C GLN A 244 -8.46 18.56 5.03
N ALA A 245 -9.72 18.20 5.25
CA ALA A 245 -10.80 18.84 4.51
C ALA A 245 -10.57 20.34 4.61
N ILE A 246 -10.51 21.03 3.46
CA ILE A 246 -10.27 22.47 3.44
C ILE A 246 -11.31 23.12 4.35
N ALA A 247 -10.88 23.53 5.54
CA ALA A 247 -11.74 24.02 6.61
C ALA A 247 -11.68 25.55 6.68
N ASP A 248 -10.54 26.12 6.31
CA ASP A 248 -10.28 27.54 6.42
C ASP A 248 -9.35 28.10 5.31
N ALA A 249 -9.02 29.38 5.44
CA ALA A 249 -8.14 30.08 4.51
C ALA A 249 -6.68 29.61 4.58
N SER A 250 -6.24 29.05 5.71
CA SER A 250 -4.89 28.50 5.89
C SER A 250 -4.68 27.26 5.03
N ASP A 251 -5.70 26.40 4.95
CA ASP A 251 -5.68 25.21 4.09
C ASP A 251 -5.57 25.59 2.61
N LEU A 252 -6.34 26.57 2.17
CA LEU A 252 -6.28 27.08 0.81
C LEU A 252 -4.93 27.76 0.52
N ALA A 253 -4.36 28.49 1.47
CA ALA A 253 -3.04 29.09 1.34
C ALA A 253 -1.95 28.01 1.14
N ASN A 254 -1.98 26.96 1.96
CA ASN A 254 -1.08 25.81 1.84
C ASN A 254 -1.22 25.07 0.51
N LEU A 255 -2.41 25.07 -0.09
CA LEU A 255 -2.67 24.50 -1.40
C LEU A 255 -2.06 25.37 -2.52
N MET A 256 -2.16 26.71 -2.42
CA MET A 256 -1.55 27.63 -3.37
C MET A 256 -0.03 27.50 -3.46
N TYR A 257 0.67 27.22 -2.35
CA TYR A 257 2.13 26.99 -2.35
C TYR A 257 2.60 25.78 -3.15
N ARG A 258 1.68 24.91 -3.58
CA ARG A 258 1.97 23.70 -4.36
C ARG A 258 1.76 23.90 -5.86
N ILE A 259 1.09 24.98 -6.25
CA ILE A 259 0.80 25.31 -7.64
C ILE A 259 1.92 26.20 -8.18
N ALA A 260 2.29 26.03 -9.45
CA ALA A 260 3.26 26.90 -10.11
C ALA A 260 2.74 28.35 -10.14
N GLU A 261 3.62 29.32 -9.89
CA GLU A 261 3.22 30.72 -9.91
C GLU A 261 2.83 31.16 -11.33
N SER A 262 1.83 32.03 -11.40
CA SER A 262 1.48 32.71 -12.65
C SER A 262 2.70 33.49 -13.14
N LYS A 263 3.08 33.28 -14.40
CA LYS A 263 4.03 34.17 -15.08
C LYS A 263 3.36 35.49 -15.44
#